data_AF-A0A7J8JE43-F1
#
_entry.id   AF-A0A7J8JE43-F1
#
_cell.length_a   1.000
_cell.length_b   1.000
_cell.length_c   1.000
_cell.angle_alpha   90.00
_cell.angle_beta   90.00
_cell.angle_gamma   90.00
#
_symmetry.space_group_name_H-M   'P 1'
#
loop_
_entity.id
_entity.type
_entity.pdbx_description
1 polymer ?
#
loop_
_entity_poly.entity_id
_entity_poly.type
_entity_poly.pdbx_seq_one_letter_code
_entity_poly.pdbx_strand_id
1 'polypeptide(L)'
;MLGSERGVVEEWLSEFKALPDTQITNYAATLHRKKTLVPALYKVIQDSDNELLEPVCHQLFELYRSSEVRLKRFTLQFLPELMWVYLRLTVSRDRQSNGCIEALLLGIYNLEIADKDGNNKVLSFTIPSLSKPSIYHEPSTIGSMALTEGALCQHDLIRVVYSDLHPQRETFTAQNRFEVLSFLMLCYNSAIVYMPASSYQSLCRMGSRVCVSGFPRQHEKHWKELCGRIVLDPEFMVQLLTGVYYAMYNGQWDLGQEVLDDIIYRAQLELFSQPLLVANAMKNSLPFDAPDSSQEGQKVLKVEVTPTVPRISRTAITTASIRRHRWRREGGYKISIAYSWIQVNLSLFLQTVLTHDIIVLYS
;
A
#
# COMPACT_ATOMS: atom_id res chain seq x y z
N MET A 1 -10.28 -9.72 35.25
CA MET A 1 -9.23 -9.54 34.23
C MET A 1 -9.20 -8.14 33.61
N LEU A 2 -10.34 -7.45 33.42
CA LEU A 2 -10.40 -6.08 32.85
C LEU A 2 -9.60 -5.00 33.62
N GLY A 3 -9.49 -5.10 34.94
CA GLY A 3 -8.74 -4.11 35.75
C GLY A 3 -7.23 -4.07 35.46
N SER A 4 -6.64 -5.16 34.96
CA SER A 4 -5.21 -5.20 34.62
C SER A 4 -4.91 -4.49 33.29
N GLU A 5 -5.86 -4.45 32.35
CA GLU A 5 -5.64 -3.85 31.04
C GLU A 5 -5.87 -2.34 31.08
N ARG A 6 -6.89 -1.89 31.83
CA ARG A 6 -7.12 -0.47 32.12
C ARG A 6 -5.91 0.17 32.78
N GLY A 7 -5.34 -0.47 33.80
CA GLY A 7 -4.17 0.03 34.52
C GLY A 7 -2.94 0.20 33.63
N VAL A 8 -2.70 -0.70 32.67
CA VAL A 8 -1.57 -0.59 31.71
C VAL A 8 -1.71 0.64 30.81
N VAL A 9 -2.93 0.96 30.37
CA VAL A 9 -3.18 2.15 29.53
C VAL A 9 -3.07 3.42 30.36
N GLU A 10 -3.61 3.44 31.58
CA GLU A 10 -3.50 4.59 32.50
C GLU A 10 -2.04 4.88 32.89
N GLU A 11 -1.24 3.84 33.16
CA GLU A 11 0.20 3.96 33.40
C GLU A 11 0.90 4.55 32.17
N TRP A 12 0.63 4.03 30.97
CA TRP A 12 1.20 4.56 29.73
C TRP A 12 0.81 6.03 29.47
N LEU A 13 -0.43 6.42 29.79
CA LEU A 13 -0.90 7.80 29.67
C LEU A 13 -0.15 8.74 30.63
N SER A 14 0.03 8.31 31.88
CA SER A 14 0.71 9.10 32.90
C SER A 14 2.21 9.22 32.67
N GLU A 15 2.87 8.15 32.24
CA GLU A 15 4.31 8.12 31.95
C GLU A 15 4.69 9.09 30.85
N PHE A 16 3.92 9.14 29.76
CA PHE A 16 4.22 10.05 28.65
C PHE A 16 3.97 11.52 29.03
N LYS A 17 2.89 11.81 29.77
CA LYS A 17 2.60 13.17 30.26
C LYS A 17 3.69 13.73 31.17
N ALA A 18 4.36 12.87 31.94
CA ALA A 18 5.45 13.27 32.83
C ALA A 18 6.83 13.28 32.15
N LEU A 19 6.92 12.89 30.87
CA LEU A 19 8.18 12.69 30.17
C LEU A 19 8.77 14.03 29.69
N PRO A 20 10.02 14.36 30.05
CA PRO A 20 10.70 15.52 29.49
C PRO A 20 11.05 15.32 28.01
N ASP A 21 11.09 16.41 27.23
CA ASP A 21 11.42 16.38 25.80
C ASP A 21 12.76 15.68 25.49
N THR A 22 13.73 15.80 26.40
CA THR A 22 15.06 15.16 26.28
C THR A 22 15.02 13.63 26.34
N GLN A 23 13.94 13.04 26.85
CA GLN A 23 13.80 11.58 27.00
C GLN A 23 12.89 10.95 25.95
N ILE A 24 12.26 11.72 25.06
CA ILE A 24 11.34 11.22 24.04
C ILE A 24 11.99 10.14 23.17
N THR A 25 13.23 10.36 22.71
CA THR A 25 13.98 9.37 21.91
C THR A 25 14.21 8.06 22.67
N ASN A 26 14.54 8.13 23.96
CA ASN A 26 14.76 6.96 24.80
C ASN A 26 13.45 6.19 25.04
N TYR A 27 12.36 6.91 25.29
CA TYR A 27 11.03 6.34 25.43
C TYR A 27 10.58 5.63 24.14
N ALA A 28 10.78 6.27 22.98
CA ALA A 28 10.48 5.67 21.68
C ALA A 28 11.27 4.38 21.44
N ALA A 29 12.51 4.30 21.95
CA ALA A 29 13.32 3.10 21.87
C ALA A 29 12.85 1.97 22.80
N THR A 30 12.12 2.24 23.88
CA THR A 30 11.69 1.22 24.84
C THR A 30 10.23 0.81 24.70
N LEU A 31 9.40 1.60 23.99
CA LEU A 31 7.95 1.38 23.85
C LEU A 31 7.57 -0.02 23.36
N HIS A 32 8.32 -0.57 22.41
CA HIS A 32 8.11 -1.94 21.88
C HIS A 32 8.24 -3.04 22.94
N ARG A 33 8.89 -2.77 24.08
CA ARG A 33 9.04 -3.74 25.18
C ARG A 33 7.74 -3.92 25.97
N LYS A 34 6.80 -2.97 25.89
CA LYS A 34 5.50 -3.03 26.57
C LYS A 34 4.51 -3.92 25.80
N LYS A 35 4.76 -5.23 25.82
CA LYS A 35 4.00 -6.21 25.01
C LYS A 35 2.49 -6.22 25.29
N THR A 36 2.07 -5.87 26.50
CA THR A 36 0.66 -5.82 26.91
C THR A 36 -0.07 -4.55 26.47
N LEU A 37 0.67 -3.49 26.13
CA LEU A 37 0.09 -2.18 25.79
C LEU A 37 -0.67 -2.22 24.47
N VAL A 38 -0.05 -2.77 23.41
CA VAL A 38 -0.65 -2.76 22.07
C VAL A 38 -2.01 -3.48 22.04
N PRO A 39 -2.17 -4.70 22.60
CA PRO A 39 -3.48 -5.34 22.71
C PRO A 39 -4.49 -4.54 23.52
N ALA A 40 -4.06 -3.89 24.61
CA ALA A 40 -4.95 -3.05 25.43
C ALA A 40 -5.43 -1.81 24.66
N LEU A 41 -4.55 -1.16 23.89
CA LEU A 41 -4.91 -0.03 23.04
C LEU A 41 -5.90 -0.42 21.94
N TYR A 42 -5.71 -1.57 21.29
CA TYR A 42 -6.70 -2.06 20.32
C TYR A 42 -8.09 -2.24 20.96
N LYS A 43 -8.16 -2.77 22.18
CA LYS A 43 -9.42 -2.94 22.91
C LYS A 43 -10.09 -1.59 23.21
N VAL A 44 -9.31 -0.60 23.69
CA VAL A 44 -9.81 0.76 23.93
C VAL A 44 -10.33 1.39 22.64
N ILE A 45 -9.63 1.23 21.51
CA ILE A 45 -10.06 1.78 20.21
C ILE A 45 -11.33 1.10 19.70
N GLN A 46 -11.47 -0.21 19.90
CA GLN A 46 -12.61 -1.00 19.42
C GLN A 46 -13.92 -0.68 20.16
N ASP A 47 -13.81 -0.32 21.43
CA ASP A 47 -14.89 0.03 22.34
C ASP A 47 -15.18 1.54 22.28
N SER A 48 -16.21 1.93 21.52
CA SER A 48 -16.55 3.35 21.30
C SER A 48 -16.93 4.09 22.58
N ASP A 49 -17.40 3.36 23.59
CA ASP A 49 -17.95 3.92 24.81
C ASP A 49 -16.90 3.94 25.94
N ASN A 50 -15.64 3.60 25.60
CA ASN A 50 -14.55 3.51 26.55
C ASN A 50 -14.10 4.90 27.03
N GLU A 51 -14.12 5.12 28.34
CA GLU A 51 -13.67 6.37 28.98
C GLU A 51 -12.23 6.77 28.63
N LEU A 52 -11.38 5.79 28.28
CA LEU A 52 -9.98 6.04 27.91
C LEU A 52 -9.77 6.36 26.43
N LEU A 53 -10.81 6.32 25.59
CA LEU A 53 -10.67 6.49 24.15
C LEU A 53 -10.15 7.89 23.78
N GLU A 54 -10.74 8.93 24.36
CA GLU A 54 -10.32 10.32 24.13
C GLU A 54 -8.86 10.59 24.56
N PRO A 55 -8.42 10.28 25.80
CA PRO A 55 -7.03 10.51 26.19
C PRO A 55 -6.05 9.63 25.39
N VAL A 56 -6.43 8.42 24.99
CA VAL A 56 -5.62 7.60 24.08
C VAL A 56 -5.47 8.27 22.72
N CYS A 57 -6.56 8.74 22.10
CA CYS A 57 -6.50 9.43 20.80
C CYS A 57 -5.61 10.68 20.88
N HIS A 58 -5.76 11.47 21.95
CA HIS A 58 -4.93 12.65 22.17
C HIS A 58 -3.44 12.30 22.31
N GLN A 59 -3.10 11.29 23.12
CA GLN A 59 -1.72 10.88 23.27
C GLN A 59 -1.13 10.28 21.98
N LEU A 60 -1.91 9.50 21.22
CA LEU A 60 -1.49 8.99 19.91
C LEU A 60 -1.19 10.13 18.93
N PHE A 61 -1.97 11.22 18.98
CA PHE A 61 -1.70 12.42 18.19
C PHE A 61 -0.40 13.10 18.62
N GLU A 62 -0.17 13.29 19.93
CA GLU A 62 1.08 13.89 20.43
C GLU A 62 2.32 13.04 20.07
N LEU A 63 2.20 11.70 20.16
CA LEU A 63 3.24 10.79 19.68
C LEU A 63 3.50 10.96 18.18
N TYR A 64 2.45 11.14 17.38
CA TYR A 64 2.57 11.36 15.93
C TYR A 64 3.19 12.71 15.59
N ARG A 65 2.87 13.74 16.38
CA ARG A 65 3.39 15.10 16.20
C ARG A 65 4.87 15.20 16.51
N SER A 66 5.41 14.30 17.34
CA SER A 66 6.84 14.24 17.64
C SER A 66 7.70 14.10 16.38
N SER A 67 8.95 14.56 16.44
CA SER A 67 9.95 14.38 15.37
C SER A 67 10.44 12.92 15.26
N GLU A 68 10.07 12.05 16.19
CA GLU A 68 10.54 10.68 16.28
C GLU A 68 9.74 9.73 15.38
N VAL A 69 10.39 9.22 14.33
CA VAL A 69 9.78 8.31 13.35
C VAL A 69 9.22 7.04 14.00
N ARG A 70 9.83 6.55 15.09
CA ARG A 70 9.34 5.35 15.82
C ARG A 70 7.99 5.59 16.47
N LEU A 71 7.74 6.79 16.98
CA LEU A 71 6.47 7.16 17.61
C LEU A 71 5.38 7.35 16.56
N LYS A 72 5.70 7.98 15.42
CA LYS A 72 4.81 8.02 14.25
C LYS A 72 4.38 6.62 13.82
N ARG A 73 5.34 5.70 13.65
CA ARG A 73 5.07 4.30 13.29
C ARG A 73 4.22 3.57 14.35
N PHE A 74 4.48 3.83 15.64
CA PHE A 74 3.67 3.27 16.73
C PHE A 74 2.21 3.72 16.63
N THR A 75 1.94 4.97 16.29
CA THR A 75 0.57 5.44 16.07
C THR A 75 -0.04 4.86 14.78
N LEU A 76 0.72 4.82 13.67
CA LEU A 76 0.24 4.29 12.39
C LEU A 76 -0.22 2.83 12.46
N GLN A 77 0.32 2.01 13.36
CA GLN A 77 -0.08 0.61 13.47
C GLN A 77 -1.59 0.44 13.79
N PHE A 78 -2.20 1.44 14.44
CA PHE A 78 -3.61 1.46 14.83
C PHE A 78 -4.52 2.10 13.77
N LEU A 79 -3.94 2.69 12.72
CA LEU A 79 -4.68 3.43 11.70
C LEU A 79 -5.83 2.60 11.08
N PRO A 80 -5.63 1.32 10.69
CA PRO A 80 -6.75 0.55 10.12
C PRO A 80 -7.92 0.37 11.09
N GLU A 81 -7.65 0.17 12.38
CA GLU A 81 -8.74 0.05 13.37
C GLU A 81 -9.45 1.39 13.60
N LEU A 82 -8.69 2.50 13.68
CA LEU A 82 -9.26 3.85 13.79
C LEU A 82 -10.18 4.17 12.62
N MET A 83 -9.75 3.82 11.41
CA MET A 83 -10.53 4.01 10.18
C MET A 83 -11.79 3.14 10.15
N TRP A 84 -11.69 1.88 10.58
CA TRP A 84 -12.86 1.01 10.75
C TRP A 84 -13.88 1.63 11.70
N VAL A 85 -13.44 2.03 12.91
CA VAL A 85 -14.34 2.59 13.93
C VAL A 85 -14.98 3.88 13.43
N TYR A 86 -14.22 4.77 12.80
CA TYR A 86 -14.75 5.96 12.15
C TYR A 86 -15.85 5.61 11.13
N LEU A 87 -15.53 4.77 10.14
CA LEU A 87 -16.47 4.42 9.07
C LEU A 87 -17.72 3.72 9.59
N ARG A 88 -17.58 2.81 10.56
CA ARG A 88 -18.70 2.13 11.24
C ARG A 88 -19.64 3.16 11.87
N LEU A 89 -19.09 4.14 12.60
CA LEU A 89 -19.87 5.17 13.28
C LEU A 89 -20.57 6.12 12.31
N THR A 90 -20.00 6.39 11.13
CA THR A 90 -20.68 7.22 10.11
C THR A 90 -22.00 6.61 9.59
N VAL A 91 -22.19 5.30 9.77
CA VAL A 91 -23.40 4.57 9.35
C VAL A 91 -24.29 4.17 10.54
N SER A 92 -23.79 4.30 11.77
CA SER A 92 -24.57 4.03 12.98
C SER A 92 -25.64 5.11 13.20
N ARG A 93 -26.78 4.71 13.77
CA ARG A 93 -27.85 5.63 14.18
C ARG A 93 -27.53 6.33 15.50
N ASP A 94 -26.60 5.77 16.28
CA ASP A 94 -26.14 6.36 17.52
C ASP A 94 -25.08 7.40 17.20
N ARG A 95 -25.48 8.69 17.27
CA ARG A 95 -24.65 9.84 16.92
C ARG A 95 -23.90 10.38 18.15
N GLN A 96 -23.54 9.52 19.10
CA GLN A 96 -22.45 9.85 20.01
C GLN A 96 -21.19 9.94 19.16
N SER A 97 -20.89 11.16 18.71
CA SER A 97 -19.77 11.45 17.83
C SER A 97 -18.48 11.17 18.59
N ASN A 98 -17.76 10.11 18.22
CA ASN A 98 -16.37 9.94 18.64
C ASN A 98 -15.47 10.94 17.91
N GLY A 99 -15.68 12.23 18.19
CA GLY A 99 -14.93 13.34 17.62
C GLY A 99 -13.43 13.26 17.91
N CYS A 100 -13.02 12.50 18.92
CA CYS A 100 -11.61 12.24 19.21
C CYS A 100 -10.92 11.42 18.11
N ILE A 101 -11.59 10.42 17.53
CA ILE A 101 -11.04 9.63 16.40
C ILE A 101 -11.00 10.50 15.14
N GLU A 102 -12.07 11.27 14.90
CA GLU A 102 -12.11 12.22 13.78
C GLU A 102 -10.98 13.24 13.86
N ALA A 103 -10.79 13.85 15.04
CA ALA A 103 -9.72 14.80 15.30
C ALA A 103 -8.32 14.17 15.14
N LEU A 104 -8.12 12.94 15.61
CA LEU A 104 -6.87 12.22 15.43
C LEU A 104 -6.57 11.97 13.95
N LEU A 105 -7.53 11.45 13.19
CA LEU A 105 -7.35 11.15 11.76
C LEU A 105 -7.08 12.45 10.96
N LEU A 106 -7.85 13.51 11.20
CA LEU A 106 -7.62 14.82 10.58
C LEU A 106 -6.28 15.43 10.99
N GLY A 107 -5.90 15.29 12.26
CA GLY A 107 -4.62 15.75 12.77
C GLY A 107 -3.44 15.07 12.07
N ILE A 108 -3.49 13.74 11.95
CA ILE A 108 -2.46 12.97 11.22
C ILE A 108 -2.41 13.41 9.76
N TYR A 109 -3.59 13.51 9.10
CA TYR A 109 -3.69 13.94 7.71
C TYR A 109 -3.03 15.31 7.50
N ASN A 110 -3.41 16.31 8.30
CA ASN A 110 -2.90 17.68 8.17
C ASN A 110 -1.38 17.75 8.42
N LEU A 111 -0.82 16.87 9.27
CA LEU A 111 0.62 16.77 9.48
C LEU A 111 1.35 16.11 8.30
N GLU A 112 0.74 15.16 7.61
CA GLU A 112 1.37 14.40 6.52
C GLU A 112 1.29 15.07 5.14
N ILE A 113 0.30 15.94 4.93
CA ILE A 113 0.18 16.71 3.68
C ILE A 113 1.24 17.83 3.58
N ALA A 114 1.85 18.21 4.71
CA ALA A 114 2.94 19.18 4.75
C ALA A 114 4.31 18.48 4.75
N ASP A 115 5.28 19.07 4.06
CA ASP A 115 6.68 18.67 4.11
C ASP A 115 7.39 19.25 5.36
N LYS A 116 8.69 18.97 5.50
CA LYS A 116 9.49 19.45 6.64
C LYS A 116 9.62 20.98 6.68
N ASP A 117 9.46 21.63 5.53
CA ASP A 117 9.56 23.08 5.36
C ASP A 117 8.18 23.76 5.44
N GLY A 118 7.11 22.98 5.67
CA GLY A 118 5.73 23.44 5.78
C GLY A 118 5.01 23.62 4.44
N ASN A 119 5.62 23.23 3.32
CA ASN A 119 4.97 23.29 2.01
C ASN A 119 4.12 22.05 1.76
N ASN A 120 3.10 22.17 0.92
CA ASN A 120 2.29 21.02 0.54
C ASN A 120 3.08 19.99 -0.27
N LYS A 121 2.99 18.74 0.14
CA LYS A 121 3.71 17.61 -0.43
C LYS A 121 3.04 17.14 -1.73
N VAL A 122 3.80 17.10 -2.82
CA VAL A 122 3.38 16.45 -4.08
C VAL A 122 4.12 15.12 -4.22
N LEU A 123 3.38 14.04 -4.38
CA LEU A 123 3.94 12.71 -4.57
C LEU A 123 3.97 12.35 -6.06
N SER A 124 5.17 12.12 -6.56
CA SER A 124 5.41 11.86 -7.98
C SER A 124 6.51 10.84 -8.19
N PHE A 125 6.44 10.10 -9.28
CA PHE A 125 7.54 9.26 -9.75
C PHE A 125 7.74 9.45 -11.25
N THR A 126 8.90 9.00 -11.73
CA THR A 126 9.25 9.03 -13.14
C THR A 126 9.05 7.65 -13.73
N ILE A 127 8.31 7.54 -14.84
CA ILE A 127 8.17 6.28 -15.57
C ILE A 127 9.53 5.91 -16.20
N PRO A 128 10.13 4.75 -15.85
CA PRO A 128 11.37 4.29 -16.48
C PRO A 128 11.18 4.05 -17.98
N SER A 129 12.23 4.28 -18.77
CA SER A 129 12.21 4.03 -20.22
C SER A 129 13.35 3.09 -20.62
N LEU A 130 13.04 2.08 -21.42
CA LEU A 130 14.04 1.19 -22.02
C LEU A 130 14.95 1.91 -23.00
N SER A 131 14.50 3.05 -23.55
CA SER A 131 15.28 3.92 -24.43
C SER A 131 16.36 4.71 -23.70
N LYS A 132 16.33 4.77 -22.36
CA LYS A 132 17.35 5.44 -21.55
C LYS A 132 18.18 4.42 -20.79
N PRO A 133 19.51 4.63 -20.66
CA PRO A 133 20.33 3.77 -19.82
C PRO A 133 19.83 3.81 -18.38
N SER A 134 19.88 2.65 -17.73
CA SER A 134 19.53 2.50 -16.33
C SER A 134 20.59 1.66 -15.64
N ILE A 135 20.51 1.54 -14.32
CA ILE A 135 21.37 0.65 -13.53
C ILE A 135 21.22 -0.83 -13.91
N TYR A 136 20.18 -1.21 -14.67
CA TYR A 136 19.90 -2.60 -15.05
C TYR A 136 20.18 -2.90 -16.53
N HIS A 137 20.22 -1.89 -17.41
CA HIS A 137 20.34 -2.12 -18.85
C HIS A 137 20.95 -0.94 -19.60
N GLU A 138 21.59 -1.27 -20.72
CA GLU A 138 22.10 -0.32 -21.71
C GLU A 138 21.21 -0.39 -22.97
N PRO A 139 20.63 0.72 -23.48
CA PRO A 139 19.66 0.67 -24.59
C PRO A 139 20.24 0.03 -25.85
N SER A 140 21.53 0.18 -26.09
CA SER A 140 22.23 -0.41 -27.24
C SER A 140 22.11 -1.95 -27.30
N THR A 141 21.86 -2.61 -26.17
CA THR A 141 21.64 -4.07 -26.10
C THR A 141 20.24 -4.48 -26.55
N ILE A 142 19.28 -3.54 -26.55
CA ILE A 142 17.89 -3.74 -26.94
C ILE A 142 17.80 -3.41 -28.43
N GLY A 143 17.68 -4.45 -29.26
CA GLY A 143 17.78 -4.33 -30.72
C GLY A 143 16.90 -3.21 -31.32
N SER A 144 17.36 -2.67 -32.45
CA SER A 144 16.89 -1.42 -33.09
C SER A 144 15.38 -1.30 -33.35
N MET A 145 14.60 -2.40 -33.27
CA MET A 145 13.14 -2.37 -33.40
C MET A 145 12.43 -1.78 -32.18
N ALA A 146 13.05 -1.81 -30.98
CA ALA A 146 12.48 -1.22 -29.76
C ALA A 146 12.79 0.29 -29.64
N LEU A 147 13.76 0.79 -30.40
CA LEU A 147 14.29 2.15 -30.33
C LEU A 147 13.98 2.90 -31.62
N THR A 148 12.70 3.02 -31.97
CA THR A 148 12.30 3.86 -33.10
C THR A 148 12.60 5.32 -32.80
N GLU A 149 12.94 6.11 -33.82
CA GLU A 149 13.25 7.55 -33.68
C GLU A 149 12.09 8.33 -33.02
N GLY A 150 10.84 7.93 -33.26
CA GLY A 150 9.66 8.43 -32.55
C GLY A 150 9.59 8.05 -31.06
N ALA A 151 10.07 6.85 -30.71
CA ALA A 151 10.26 6.38 -29.33
C ALA A 151 11.56 6.90 -28.67
N LEU A 152 12.29 7.80 -29.33
CA LEU A 152 13.41 8.56 -28.76
C LEU A 152 13.03 10.04 -28.62
N CYS A 153 12.31 10.61 -29.60
CA CYS A 153 11.84 12.00 -29.58
C CYS A 153 10.75 12.33 -28.54
N GLN A 154 10.01 11.33 -28.02
CA GLN A 154 8.95 11.56 -27.02
C GLN A 154 9.42 11.49 -25.55
N HIS A 155 10.68 11.14 -25.27
CA HIS A 155 11.10 10.80 -23.90
C HIS A 155 11.87 11.91 -23.18
N ASP A 156 11.19 13.03 -22.91
CA ASP A 156 11.40 13.60 -21.57
C ASP A 156 10.91 12.57 -20.55
N LEU A 157 11.63 12.45 -19.43
CA LEU A 157 11.25 11.53 -18.37
C LEU A 157 9.82 11.90 -17.92
N ILE A 158 8.83 11.07 -18.26
CA ILE A 158 7.42 11.35 -17.91
C ILE A 158 7.32 11.27 -16.40
N ARG A 159 7.15 12.43 -15.77
CA ARG A 159 6.88 12.55 -14.35
C ARG A 159 5.37 12.45 -14.15
N VAL A 160 4.95 11.41 -13.43
CA VAL A 160 3.56 11.18 -13.06
C VAL A 160 3.37 11.61 -11.62
N VAL A 161 2.42 12.52 -11.40
CA VAL A 161 1.91 12.84 -10.06
C VAL A 161 0.83 11.82 -9.76
N TYR A 162 1.02 11.02 -8.71
CA TYR A 162 0.06 9.99 -8.30
C TYR A 162 -0.71 10.36 -7.03
N SER A 163 -0.23 11.37 -6.29
CA SER A 163 -1.00 12.05 -5.26
C SER A 163 -0.60 13.52 -5.29
N ASP A 164 -1.58 14.36 -5.59
CA ASP A 164 -1.41 15.80 -5.81
C ASP A 164 -1.39 16.58 -4.49
N LEU A 165 -1.46 17.91 -4.59
CA LEU A 165 -1.59 18.83 -3.46
C LEU A 165 -2.92 18.62 -2.73
N HIS A 166 -2.81 18.18 -1.49
CA HIS A 166 -3.95 17.99 -0.59
C HIS A 166 -4.19 19.23 0.27
N PRO A 167 -5.41 19.81 0.28
CA PRO A 167 -5.71 20.97 1.13
C PRO A 167 -5.87 20.56 2.60
N GLN A 168 -5.51 21.45 3.52
CA GLN A 168 -5.81 21.27 4.95
C GLN A 168 -7.32 21.17 5.18
N ARG A 169 -7.72 20.32 6.13
CA ARG A 169 -9.12 20.08 6.47
C ARG A 169 -9.35 20.26 7.97
N GLU A 170 -10.36 21.04 8.32
CA GLU A 170 -10.75 21.27 9.73
C GLU A 170 -11.77 20.24 10.23
N THR A 171 -12.62 19.72 9.33
CA THR A 171 -13.69 18.79 9.67
C THR A 171 -13.89 17.73 8.59
N PHE A 172 -14.40 16.56 9.00
CA PHE A 172 -14.86 15.54 8.06
C PHE A 172 -16.21 15.94 7.46
N THR A 173 -16.32 15.78 6.15
CA THR A 173 -17.56 15.95 5.39
C THR A 173 -17.79 14.72 4.53
N ALA A 174 -19.02 14.58 4.02
CA ALA A 174 -19.35 13.48 3.12
C ALA A 174 -18.47 13.45 1.85
N GLN A 175 -17.98 14.61 1.41
CA GLN A 175 -17.20 14.82 0.19
C GLN A 175 -15.70 14.58 0.40
N ASN A 176 -15.12 15.10 1.49
CA ASN A 176 -13.68 15.02 1.71
C ASN A 176 -13.21 13.74 2.43
N ARG A 177 -14.13 12.97 3.05
CA ARG A 177 -13.73 11.86 3.93
C ARG A 177 -12.86 10.83 3.20
N PHE A 178 -13.20 10.44 1.98
CA PHE A 178 -12.40 9.45 1.27
C PHE A 178 -11.11 10.02 0.67
N GLU A 179 -11.05 11.31 0.36
CA GLU A 179 -9.78 11.98 0.04
C GLU A 179 -8.80 11.85 1.23
N VAL A 180 -9.27 12.20 2.43
CA VAL A 180 -8.49 12.08 3.67
C VAL A 180 -8.12 10.63 3.98
N LEU A 181 -9.10 9.72 3.97
CA LEU A 181 -8.88 8.31 4.32
C LEU A 181 -7.98 7.59 3.29
N SER A 182 -8.10 7.88 2.00
CA SER A 182 -7.22 7.34 0.96
C SER A 182 -5.78 7.82 1.14
N PHE A 183 -5.59 9.11 1.44
CA PHE A 183 -4.26 9.65 1.72
C PHE A 183 -3.64 9.05 3.00
N LEU A 184 -4.44 8.88 4.06
CA LEU A 184 -3.98 8.21 5.29
C LEU A 184 -3.59 6.75 5.03
N MET A 185 -4.35 6.02 4.21
CA MET A 185 -3.97 4.68 3.78
C MET A 185 -2.69 4.66 2.94
N LEU A 186 -2.47 5.67 2.10
CA LEU A 186 -1.22 5.84 1.37
C LEU A 186 -0.04 6.06 2.34
N CYS A 187 -0.21 6.89 3.37
CA CYS A 187 0.79 7.06 4.43
C CYS A 187 1.08 5.75 5.16
N TYR A 188 0.05 4.97 5.49
CA TYR A 188 0.22 3.63 6.07
C TYR A 188 1.01 2.70 5.13
N ASN A 189 0.64 2.65 3.85
CA ASN A 189 1.32 1.85 2.83
C ASN A 189 2.80 2.24 2.69
N SER A 190 3.13 3.53 2.83
CA SER A 190 4.52 4.02 2.79
C SER A 190 5.40 3.50 3.95
N ALA A 191 4.78 3.12 5.08
CA ALA A 191 5.45 2.64 6.28
C ALA A 191 5.13 1.17 6.60
N ILE A 192 4.43 0.46 5.71
CA ILE A 192 3.83 -0.85 5.97
C ILE A 192 4.84 -1.91 6.40
N VAL A 193 6.07 -1.84 5.88
CA VAL A 193 7.18 -2.74 6.21
C VAL A 193 7.56 -2.69 7.69
N TYR A 194 7.28 -1.58 8.36
CA TYR A 194 7.61 -1.37 9.77
C TYR A 194 6.44 -1.71 10.71
N MET A 195 5.29 -2.10 10.19
CA MET A 195 4.11 -2.41 10.99
C MET A 195 4.20 -3.84 11.55
N PRO A 196 3.74 -4.10 12.78
CA PRO A 196 3.70 -5.45 13.32
C PRO A 196 2.55 -6.27 12.73
N ALA A 197 2.62 -7.60 12.89
CA ALA A 197 1.58 -8.53 12.42
C ALA A 197 0.16 -8.20 12.93
N SER A 198 0.02 -7.66 14.14
CA SER A 198 -1.27 -7.20 14.67
C SER A 198 -1.91 -6.10 13.81
N SER A 199 -1.09 -5.23 13.22
CA SER A 199 -1.54 -4.18 12.32
C SER A 199 -1.98 -4.74 10.98
N TYR A 200 -1.25 -5.71 10.41
CA TYR A 200 -1.66 -6.42 9.19
C TYR A 200 -3.00 -7.15 9.39
N GLN A 201 -3.17 -7.80 10.53
CA GLN A 201 -4.45 -8.43 10.90
C GLN A 201 -5.58 -7.40 11.01
N SER A 202 -5.33 -6.25 11.64
CA SER A 202 -6.32 -5.16 11.73
C SER A 202 -6.66 -4.59 10.36
N LEU A 203 -5.67 -4.42 9.47
CA LEU A 203 -5.86 -4.01 8.08
C LEU A 203 -6.77 -4.98 7.31
N CYS A 204 -6.47 -6.27 7.35
CA CYS A 204 -7.29 -7.28 6.68
C CYS A 204 -8.71 -7.32 7.28
N ARG A 205 -8.84 -7.33 8.61
CA ARG A 205 -10.16 -7.32 9.27
C ARG A 205 -10.97 -6.08 8.91
N MET A 206 -10.37 -4.88 8.93
CA MET A 206 -11.01 -3.65 8.44
C MET A 206 -11.46 -3.86 6.99
N GLY A 207 -10.57 -4.32 6.11
CA GLY A 207 -10.86 -4.49 4.68
C GLY A 207 -12.06 -5.38 4.41
N SER A 208 -12.13 -6.54 5.06
CA SER A 208 -13.29 -7.46 4.96
C SER A 208 -14.56 -6.78 5.47
N ARG A 209 -14.50 -6.22 6.69
CA ARG A 209 -15.64 -5.55 7.32
C ARG A 209 -16.20 -4.45 6.44
N VAL A 210 -15.39 -3.51 5.96
CA VAL A 210 -15.87 -2.38 5.16
C VAL A 210 -16.45 -2.81 3.82
N CYS A 211 -15.89 -3.86 3.21
CA CYS A 211 -16.34 -4.34 1.89
C CYS A 211 -17.70 -5.03 1.96
N VAL A 212 -17.96 -5.83 3.01
CA VAL A 212 -19.19 -6.63 3.12
C VAL A 212 -20.27 -6.01 4.00
N SER A 213 -19.95 -4.97 4.79
CA SER A 213 -20.94 -4.29 5.65
C SER A 213 -22.16 -3.83 4.86
N GLY A 214 -23.35 -4.27 5.28
CA GLY A 214 -24.62 -3.97 4.63
C GLY A 214 -24.92 -4.81 3.38
N PHE A 215 -24.21 -5.92 3.15
CA PHE A 215 -24.44 -6.85 2.04
C PHE A 215 -24.71 -8.29 2.54
N PRO A 216 -25.37 -9.14 1.73
CA PRO A 216 -25.66 -10.53 2.10
C PRO A 216 -24.42 -11.31 2.57
N ARG A 217 -23.26 -11.10 1.94
CA ARG A 217 -22.00 -11.78 2.27
C ARG A 217 -21.53 -11.56 3.72
N GLN A 218 -21.99 -10.50 4.38
CA GLN A 218 -21.71 -10.28 5.81
C GLN A 218 -22.23 -11.43 6.69
N HIS A 219 -23.35 -12.06 6.32
CA HIS A 219 -23.93 -13.15 7.11
C HIS A 219 -23.12 -14.45 7.04
N GLU A 220 -22.22 -14.56 6.06
CA GLU A 220 -21.30 -15.69 5.90
C GLU A 220 -20.06 -15.53 6.78
N LYS A 221 -19.84 -14.34 7.35
CA LYS A 221 -18.67 -14.04 8.17
C LYS A 221 -18.80 -14.62 9.57
N HIS A 222 -17.66 -15.01 10.14
CA HIS A 222 -17.60 -15.55 11.50
C HIS A 222 -17.86 -14.50 12.59
N TRP A 223 -17.74 -13.21 12.27
CA TRP A 223 -18.05 -12.11 13.17
C TRP A 223 -19.50 -11.63 12.97
N LYS A 224 -20.17 -11.27 14.06
CA LYS A 224 -21.63 -11.01 14.09
C LYS A 224 -22.02 -9.53 14.15
N GLU A 225 -21.05 -8.63 14.02
CA GLU A 225 -21.30 -7.20 14.11
C GLU A 225 -22.12 -6.73 12.89
N LEU A 226 -23.40 -6.41 13.10
CA LEU A 226 -24.26 -5.88 12.05
C LEU A 226 -23.95 -4.40 11.84
N CYS A 227 -23.61 -4.04 10.61
CA CYS A 227 -23.29 -2.67 10.20
C CYS A 227 -24.06 -2.37 8.93
N GLY A 228 -24.55 -1.13 8.81
CA GLY A 228 -25.20 -0.67 7.58
C GLY A 228 -24.21 -0.60 6.42
N ARG A 229 -24.72 -0.33 5.21
CA ARG A 229 -23.87 -0.19 4.04
C ARG A 229 -22.96 1.04 4.17
N ILE A 230 -21.66 0.79 4.23
CA ILE A 230 -20.63 1.84 4.17
C ILE A 230 -20.38 2.15 2.70
N VAL A 231 -20.61 3.40 2.28
CA VAL A 231 -20.22 3.86 0.94
C VAL A 231 -18.71 3.89 0.88
N LEU A 232 -18.10 3.26 -0.12
CA LEU A 232 -16.65 3.23 -0.31
C LEU A 232 -16.25 3.96 -1.58
N ASP A 233 -15.05 4.52 -1.56
CA ASP A 233 -14.42 5.13 -2.72
C ASP A 233 -13.49 4.13 -3.42
N PRO A 234 -13.45 4.10 -4.77
CA PRO A 234 -12.59 3.17 -5.50
C PRO A 234 -11.09 3.41 -5.26
N GLU A 235 -10.63 4.65 -5.10
CA GLU A 235 -9.21 4.93 -4.83
C GLU A 235 -8.79 4.38 -3.46
N PHE A 236 -9.68 4.54 -2.47
CA PHE A 236 -9.51 3.94 -1.16
C PHE A 236 -9.35 2.42 -1.23
N MET A 237 -10.19 1.75 -2.03
CA MET A 237 -10.12 0.29 -2.22
C MET A 237 -8.83 -0.14 -2.92
N VAL A 238 -8.27 0.66 -3.84
CA VAL A 238 -6.96 0.40 -4.45
C VAL A 238 -5.84 0.51 -3.41
N GLN A 239 -5.87 1.52 -2.55
CA GLN A 239 -4.89 1.64 -1.45
C GLN A 239 -5.01 0.48 -0.45
N LEU A 240 -6.22 0.03 -0.16
CA LEU A 240 -6.45 -1.15 0.67
C LEU A 240 -5.87 -2.41 0.02
N LEU A 241 -6.06 -2.62 -1.29
CA LEU A 241 -5.48 -3.74 -2.03
C LEU A 241 -3.95 -3.78 -1.94
N THR A 242 -3.28 -2.62 -2.04
CA THR A 242 -1.82 -2.51 -1.86
C THR A 242 -1.38 -3.06 -0.51
N GLY A 243 -2.05 -2.65 0.57
CA GLY A 243 -1.73 -3.11 1.91
C GLY A 243 -2.07 -4.59 2.13
N VAL A 244 -3.20 -5.06 1.61
CA VAL A 244 -3.61 -6.47 1.66
C VAL A 244 -2.60 -7.36 0.94
N TYR A 245 -2.15 -6.95 -0.26
CA TYR A 245 -1.13 -7.68 -1.00
C TYR A 245 0.14 -7.84 -0.17
N TYR A 246 0.61 -6.77 0.47
CA TYR A 246 1.76 -6.85 1.37
C TYR A 246 1.51 -7.81 2.55
N ALA A 247 0.36 -7.71 3.20
CA ALA A 247 0.00 -8.55 4.35
C ALA A 247 -0.02 -10.05 4.01
N MET A 248 -0.47 -10.43 2.81
CA MET A 248 -0.50 -11.82 2.34
C MET A 248 0.89 -12.44 2.29
N TYR A 249 1.89 -11.71 1.77
CA TYR A 249 3.28 -12.16 1.72
C TYR A 249 4.02 -12.03 3.06
N ASN A 250 3.40 -11.46 4.08
CA ASN A 250 3.96 -11.26 5.42
C ASN A 250 3.13 -11.99 6.50
N GLY A 251 2.68 -13.21 6.16
CA GLY A 251 2.10 -14.17 7.10
C GLY A 251 0.60 -14.01 7.37
N GLN A 252 -0.11 -13.10 6.69
CA GLN A 252 -1.58 -12.96 6.79
C GLN A 252 -2.28 -13.51 5.54
N TRP A 253 -1.90 -14.71 5.10
CA TRP A 253 -2.41 -15.31 3.86
C TRP A 253 -3.93 -15.50 3.88
N ASP A 254 -4.47 -16.20 4.88
CA ASP A 254 -5.90 -16.55 4.94
C ASP A 254 -6.78 -15.30 5.04
N LEU A 255 -6.39 -14.37 5.93
CA LEU A 255 -7.09 -13.09 6.09
C LEU A 255 -6.99 -12.25 4.81
N GLY A 256 -5.85 -12.26 4.12
CA GLY A 256 -5.68 -11.50 2.89
C GLY A 256 -6.47 -12.08 1.71
N GLN A 257 -6.55 -13.41 1.58
CA GLN A 257 -7.40 -14.09 0.59
C GLN A 257 -8.89 -13.74 0.82
N GLU A 258 -9.34 -13.82 2.07
CA GLU A 258 -10.72 -13.47 2.43
C GLU A 258 -11.06 -12.03 2.00
N VAL A 259 -10.18 -11.08 2.31
CA VAL A 259 -10.37 -9.67 1.97
C VAL A 259 -10.30 -9.43 0.47
N LEU A 260 -9.40 -10.11 -0.23
CA LEU A 260 -9.30 -10.00 -1.69
C LEU A 260 -10.60 -10.44 -2.36
N ASP A 261 -11.17 -11.58 -1.93
CA ASP A 261 -12.46 -12.03 -2.43
C ASP A 261 -13.60 -11.09 -2.06
N ASP A 262 -13.60 -10.50 -0.86
CA ASP A 262 -14.59 -9.51 -0.43
C ASP A 262 -14.51 -8.20 -1.26
N ILE A 263 -13.30 -7.75 -1.59
CA ILE A 263 -13.05 -6.58 -2.44
C ILE A 263 -13.56 -6.86 -3.86
N ILE A 264 -13.28 -8.03 -4.43
CA ILE A 264 -13.80 -8.42 -5.75
C ILE A 264 -15.32 -8.40 -5.76
N TYR A 265 -15.95 -9.01 -4.75
CA TYR A 265 -17.40 -9.02 -4.60
C TYR A 265 -17.97 -7.60 -4.51
N ARG A 266 -17.37 -6.74 -3.68
CA ARG A 266 -17.84 -5.37 -3.52
C ARG A 266 -17.67 -4.55 -4.81
N ALA A 267 -16.52 -4.66 -5.46
CA ALA A 267 -16.23 -3.95 -6.70
C ALA A 267 -17.14 -4.39 -7.87
N GLN A 268 -17.54 -5.66 -7.91
CA GLN A 268 -18.51 -6.16 -8.89
C GLN A 268 -19.92 -5.60 -8.66
N LEU A 269 -20.37 -5.52 -7.40
CA LEU A 269 -21.68 -4.97 -7.07
C LEU A 269 -21.79 -3.47 -7.35
N GLU A 270 -20.73 -2.72 -7.04
CA GLU A 270 -20.69 -1.26 -7.21
C GLU A 270 -20.12 -0.84 -8.59
N LEU A 271 -19.74 -1.81 -9.44
CA LEU A 271 -19.15 -1.61 -10.77
C LEU A 271 -17.87 -0.75 -10.78
N PHE A 272 -17.02 -0.89 -9.75
CA PHE A 272 -15.74 -0.19 -9.68
C PHE A 272 -14.67 -0.89 -10.52
N SER A 273 -14.27 -0.26 -11.63
CA SER A 273 -13.31 -0.83 -12.58
C SER A 273 -11.90 -0.94 -12.02
N GLN A 274 -11.38 0.09 -11.33
CA GLN A 274 -10.00 0.11 -10.86
C GLN A 274 -9.73 -0.94 -9.76
N PRO A 275 -10.52 -1.03 -8.67
CA PRO A 275 -10.32 -2.08 -7.66
C PRO A 275 -10.50 -3.47 -8.25
N LEU A 276 -11.48 -3.66 -9.15
CA LEU A 276 -11.72 -4.95 -9.78
C LEU A 276 -10.55 -5.38 -10.67
N LEU A 277 -9.95 -4.45 -11.43
CA LEU A 277 -8.76 -4.72 -12.24
C LEU A 277 -7.57 -5.15 -11.37
N VAL A 278 -7.25 -4.37 -10.33
CA VAL A 278 -6.11 -4.63 -9.44
C VAL A 278 -6.33 -5.92 -8.64
N ALA A 279 -7.53 -6.16 -8.13
CA ALA A 279 -7.84 -7.37 -7.39
C ALA A 279 -7.76 -8.64 -8.25
N ASN A 280 -8.27 -8.60 -9.48
CA ASN A 280 -8.13 -9.73 -10.41
C ASN A 280 -6.67 -9.96 -10.80
N ALA A 281 -5.90 -8.89 -10.98
CA ALA A 281 -4.47 -9.00 -11.22
C ALA A 281 -3.73 -9.69 -10.06
N MET A 282 -4.01 -9.26 -8.81
CA MET A 282 -3.49 -9.90 -7.62
C MET A 282 -3.90 -11.37 -7.55
N LYS A 283 -5.18 -11.69 -7.77
CA LYS A 283 -5.68 -13.07 -7.75
C LYS A 283 -4.96 -13.98 -8.74
N ASN A 284 -4.61 -13.46 -9.91
CA ASN A 284 -3.87 -14.20 -10.95
C ASN A 284 -2.35 -14.27 -10.70
N SER A 285 -1.78 -13.39 -9.87
CA SER A 285 -0.35 -13.40 -9.54
C SER A 285 -0.01 -14.22 -8.30
N LEU A 286 -0.99 -14.54 -7.46
CA LEU A 286 -0.80 -15.27 -6.22
C LEU A 286 -0.48 -16.76 -6.48
N PRO A 287 0.45 -17.35 -5.70
CA PRO A 287 0.66 -18.80 -5.72
C PRO A 287 -0.59 -19.55 -5.25
N PHE A 288 -0.67 -20.84 -5.59
CA PHE A 288 -1.79 -21.70 -5.18
C PHE A 288 -1.88 -21.84 -3.65
N ASP A 289 -0.71 -21.97 -2.99
CA ASP A 289 -0.59 -22.09 -1.54
C ASP A 289 0.17 -20.89 -0.93
N ALA A 290 0.00 -20.71 0.37
CA ALA A 290 0.74 -19.70 1.12
C ALA A 290 2.26 -19.90 0.93
N PRO A 291 3.03 -18.81 0.75
CA PRO A 291 4.48 -18.91 0.67
C PRO A 291 5.04 -19.48 1.98
N ASP A 292 5.96 -20.44 1.87
CA ASP A 292 6.56 -21.13 3.02
C ASP A 292 7.17 -20.12 4.00
N SER A 293 6.66 -20.11 5.24
CA SER A 293 7.14 -19.24 6.33
C SER A 293 8.58 -19.54 6.77
N SER A 294 9.15 -20.68 6.35
CA SER A 294 10.56 -21.03 6.58
C SER A 294 11.54 -20.31 5.64
N GLN A 295 11.04 -19.60 4.64
CA GLN A 295 11.83 -18.75 3.73
C GLN A 295 11.71 -17.26 4.10
N GLU A 296 11.77 -16.92 5.39
CA GLU A 296 11.97 -15.54 5.84
C GLU A 296 13.22 -14.96 5.14
N GLY A 297 13.01 -14.14 4.11
CA GLY A 297 14.08 -13.46 3.36
C GLY A 297 14.25 -13.88 1.89
N GLN A 298 13.56 -14.91 1.39
CA GLN A 298 13.58 -15.21 -0.04
C GLN A 298 12.49 -14.39 -0.75
N LYS A 299 12.90 -13.46 -1.63
CA LYS A 299 11.98 -12.62 -2.43
C LYS A 299 10.95 -13.52 -3.12
N VAL A 300 9.70 -13.48 -2.66
CA VAL A 300 8.61 -14.37 -3.13
C VAL A 300 8.22 -14.07 -4.59
N LEU A 301 8.53 -12.88 -5.09
CA LEU A 301 8.49 -12.58 -6.52
C LEU A 301 9.64 -13.32 -7.23
N LYS A 302 9.33 -14.49 -7.80
CA LYS A 302 10.15 -15.12 -8.84
C LYS A 302 10.26 -14.13 -10.00
N VAL A 303 11.38 -13.42 -10.07
CA VAL A 303 11.73 -12.64 -11.27
C VAL A 303 12.11 -13.64 -12.34
N GLU A 304 11.13 -14.04 -13.15
CA GLU A 304 11.43 -14.71 -14.41
C GLU A 304 12.08 -13.66 -15.32
N VAL A 305 13.40 -13.65 -15.35
CA VAL A 305 14.15 -12.90 -16.36
C VAL A 305 13.83 -13.59 -17.68
N THR A 306 13.02 -12.95 -18.52
CA THR A 306 12.82 -13.41 -19.91
C THR A 306 14.21 -13.60 -20.52
N PRO A 307 14.63 -14.83 -20.87
CA PRO A 307 15.97 -15.05 -21.36
C PRO A 307 16.16 -14.24 -22.63
N THR A 308 17.11 -13.31 -22.60
CA THR A 308 17.56 -12.61 -23.80
C THR A 308 18.26 -13.65 -24.67
N VAL A 309 17.54 -14.15 -25.67
CA VAL A 309 18.14 -14.99 -26.72
C VAL A 309 19.34 -14.21 -27.27
N PRO A 310 20.57 -14.77 -27.26
CA PRO A 310 21.73 -14.08 -27.81
C PRO A 310 21.48 -13.85 -29.29
N ARG A 311 21.12 -12.62 -29.66
CA ARG A 311 21.09 -12.21 -31.06
C ARG A 311 22.54 -12.13 -31.50
N ILE A 312 22.95 -13.11 -32.30
CA ILE A 312 24.19 -13.06 -33.08
C ILE A 312 24.28 -11.66 -33.69
N SER A 313 25.30 -10.89 -33.30
CA SER A 313 25.56 -9.60 -33.91
C SER A 313 25.84 -9.87 -35.39
N ARG A 314 24.89 -9.53 -36.26
CA ARG A 314 25.16 -9.44 -37.68
C ARG A 314 26.09 -8.24 -37.84
N THR A 315 27.39 -8.52 -37.87
CA THR A 315 28.44 -7.58 -38.27
C THR A 315 27.97 -6.78 -39.49
N ALA A 316 28.18 -5.47 -39.45
CA ALA A 316 27.76 -4.52 -40.48
C ALA A 316 28.02 -5.08 -41.90
N ILE A 317 26.97 -5.06 -42.71
CA ILE A 317 27.01 -5.49 -44.11
C ILE A 317 27.84 -4.46 -44.88
N THR A 318 29.13 -4.73 -45.06
CA THR A 318 30.00 -3.95 -45.95
C THR A 318 29.79 -4.40 -47.40
N THR A 319 30.08 -3.54 -48.38
CA THR A 319 29.96 -3.83 -49.82
C THR A 319 30.74 -5.10 -50.24
N ALA A 320 31.74 -5.49 -49.46
CA ALA A 320 32.49 -6.74 -49.61
C ALA A 320 31.66 -8.00 -49.28
N SER A 321 30.73 -7.93 -48.33
CA SER A 321 29.86 -9.06 -47.93
C SER A 321 28.82 -9.42 -49.01
N ILE A 322 28.35 -8.42 -49.77
CA ILE A 322 27.38 -8.59 -50.87
C ILE A 322 27.99 -9.36 -52.04
N ARG A 323 29.29 -9.15 -52.32
CA ARG A 323 29.99 -9.85 -53.42
C ARG A 323 30.18 -11.35 -53.17
N ARG A 324 30.19 -11.80 -51.91
CA ARG A 324 30.35 -13.24 -51.57
C ARG A 324 29.08 -14.07 -51.68
N HIS A 325 27.89 -13.45 -51.68
CA HIS A 325 26.62 -14.20 -51.61
C HIS A 325 25.92 -14.46 -52.96
N ARG A 326 26.56 -14.23 -54.11
CA ARG A 326 25.89 -14.41 -55.43
C ARG A 326 25.74 -15.86 -55.90
N TRP A 327 25.87 -16.88 -55.05
CA TRP A 327 25.58 -18.27 -55.43
C TRP A 327 25.10 -19.12 -54.25
N ARG A 328 23.79 -19.10 -53.99
CA ARG A 328 22.99 -20.29 -53.63
C ARG A 328 21.51 -19.89 -53.54
N ARG A 329 20.73 -20.43 -54.48
CA ARG A 329 19.26 -20.42 -54.44
C ARG A 329 18.79 -21.77 -53.87
N GLU A 330 17.61 -21.72 -53.26
CA GLU A 330 16.67 -22.79 -52.90
C GLU A 330 16.64 -23.31 -51.45
N GLY A 331 15.40 -23.41 -50.93
CA GLY A 331 15.03 -24.08 -49.69
C GLY A 331 14.22 -23.21 -48.73
N GLY A 332 12.96 -22.92 -49.05
CA GLY A 332 12.06 -22.14 -48.19
C GLY A 332 11.57 -22.94 -46.97
N TYR A 333 11.61 -22.32 -45.80
CA TYR A 333 10.86 -22.75 -44.61
C TYR A 333 10.11 -21.54 -44.03
N LYS A 334 8.78 -21.64 -44.02
CA LYS A 334 7.85 -20.71 -43.37
C LYS A 334 7.90 -20.97 -41.85
N ILE A 335 8.20 -19.95 -41.05
CA ILE A 335 7.99 -19.96 -39.60
C ILE A 335 6.78 -19.09 -39.32
N SER A 336 5.71 -19.70 -38.82
CA SER A 336 4.53 -19.02 -38.29
C SER A 336 4.87 -18.43 -36.92
N ILE A 337 4.70 -17.12 -36.76
CA ILE A 337 4.83 -16.42 -35.47
C ILE A 337 3.41 -16.21 -34.92
N ALA A 338 3.08 -16.94 -33.85
CA ALA A 338 1.89 -16.68 -33.05
C ALA A 338 2.21 -15.58 -32.02
N TYR A 339 1.33 -14.60 -31.94
CA TYR A 339 1.44 -13.44 -31.06
C TYR A 339 1.16 -13.83 -29.60
N SER A 340 2.06 -13.48 -28.69
CA SER A 340 1.78 -13.37 -27.25
C SER A 340 2.25 -11.98 -26.80
N TRP A 341 1.30 -11.06 -26.71
CA TRP A 341 1.49 -9.74 -26.12
C TRP A 341 0.30 -9.53 -25.19
N ILE A 342 0.51 -9.63 -23.88
CA ILE A 342 -0.32 -9.00 -22.84
C ILE A 342 0.32 -9.02 -21.44
N GLN A 343 1.44 -9.73 -21.19
CA GLN A 343 1.82 -10.02 -19.79
C GLN A 343 2.94 -9.19 -19.14
N VAL A 344 3.48 -8.13 -19.76
CA VAL A 344 4.72 -7.49 -19.24
C VAL A 344 4.51 -6.20 -18.44
N ASN A 345 3.35 -5.53 -18.51
CA ASN A 345 3.22 -4.18 -17.94
C ASN A 345 2.72 -4.08 -16.49
N LEU A 346 2.31 -5.18 -15.85
CA LEU A 346 1.69 -5.11 -14.52
C LEU A 346 2.65 -5.36 -13.34
N SER A 347 3.70 -6.15 -13.57
CA SER A 347 4.74 -6.44 -12.56
C SER A 347 5.48 -5.16 -12.14
N LEU A 348 5.81 -4.29 -13.09
CA LEU A 348 6.54 -3.04 -12.84
C LEU A 348 5.72 -2.01 -12.06
N PHE A 349 4.39 -1.98 -12.25
CA PHE A 349 3.52 -1.07 -11.51
C PHE A 349 3.43 -1.45 -10.03
N LEU A 350 3.30 -2.75 -9.72
CA LEU A 350 3.28 -3.23 -8.33
C LEU A 350 4.65 -3.11 -7.65
N GLN A 351 5.75 -3.26 -8.39
CA GLN A 351 7.11 -3.12 -7.84
C GLN A 351 7.43 -1.67 -7.45
N THR A 352 6.93 -0.68 -8.20
CA THR A 352 7.22 0.74 -7.94
C THR A 352 6.44 1.28 -6.73
N VAL A 353 5.25 0.73 -6.46
CA VAL A 353 4.40 1.16 -5.33
C VAL A 353 4.84 0.52 -3.99
N LEU A 354 5.46 -0.65 -4.01
CA LEU A 354 5.81 -1.41 -2.79
C LEU A 354 7.26 -1.26 -2.32
N THR A 355 8.16 -0.64 -3.10
CA THR A 355 9.56 -0.41 -2.69
C THR A 355 9.84 1.07 -2.48
N HIS A 356 9.52 1.60 -1.30
CA HIS A 356 9.93 2.95 -0.89
C HIS A 356 11.41 3.08 -0.51
N ASP A 357 12.21 2.00 -0.56
CA ASP A 357 13.63 2.03 -0.18
C ASP A 357 14.64 2.06 -1.35
N ILE A 358 14.19 2.25 -2.62
CA ILE A 358 15.12 2.35 -3.77
C ILE A 358 15.32 3.82 -4.25
N ILE A 359 14.59 4.79 -3.70
CA ILE A 359 14.63 6.19 -4.18
C ILE A 359 15.75 7.05 -3.53
N VAL A 360 16.65 6.47 -2.72
CA VAL A 360 17.78 7.22 -2.09
C VAL A 360 19.13 7.01 -2.81
N LEU A 361 19.15 6.52 -4.05
CA LEU A 361 20.38 6.44 -4.86
C LEU A 361 20.23 7.15 -6.20
N TYR A 362 19.83 8.42 -6.15
CA TYR A 362 20.09 9.35 -7.25
C TYR A 362 20.50 10.71 -6.65
N SER A 363 21.82 10.91 -6.56
CA SER A 363 22.49 12.20 -6.44
C SER A 363 23.68 12.16 -7.38
#